data_AF-Q9DEM1-F1
#
_entry.id   AF-Q9DEM1-F1
#
_cell.length_a   1.000
_cell.length_b   1.000
_cell.length_c   1.000
_cell.angle_alpha   90.00
_cell.angle_beta   90.00
_cell.angle_gamma   90.00
#
_symmetry.space_group_name_H-M   'P 1'
#
loop_
_entity.id
_entity.type
_entity.pdbx_description
1 polymer ?
#
loop_
_entity_poly.entity_id
_entity_poly.type
_entity_poly.pdbx_seq_one_letter_code
_entity_poly.pdbx_strand_id
1 'polypeptide(L)' 'FYTASSEVPNFPEFVAVGMVDGVQIDHYDSNSQRAVPKQDWMNKRTDTQYWDRNTGILLVSQQTFKIDINTLKQ' A
#
# COMPACT_ATOMS: atom_id res chain seq x y z
N PHE A 1 2.49 3.38 -7.00
CA PHE A 1 1.10 3.72 -7.37
C PHE A 1 0.21 3.55 -6.14
N TYR A 2 -0.70 4.49 -5.89
CA TYR A 2 -1.71 4.39 -4.84
C TYR A 2 -3.10 4.36 -5.48
N THR A 3 -3.94 3.45 -5.01
CA THR A 3 -5.37 3.39 -5.35
C THR A 3 -6.14 3.47 -4.05
N ALA A 4 -7.06 4.41 -3.96
CA ALA A 4 -8.03 4.50 -2.89
C ALA A 4 -9.42 4.31 -3.47
N SER A 5 -10.23 3.50 -2.81
CA SER A 5 -11.58 3.16 -3.23
C SER A 5 -12.55 3.31 -2.06
N SER A 6 -13.83 3.47 -2.35
CA SER A 6 -14.87 3.50 -1.32
C SER A 6 -16.10 2.80 -1.86
N GLU A 7 -16.66 1.89 -1.05
CA GLU A 7 -17.86 1.12 -1.35
C GLU A 7 -17.73 0.22 -2.60
N VAL A 8 -16.50 -0.19 -2.95
CA VAL A 8 -16.25 -1.17 -4.01
C VAL A 8 -16.24 -2.58 -3.40
N PRO A 9 -17.22 -3.45 -3.71
CA PRO A 9 -17.26 -4.80 -3.15
C PRO A 9 -16.03 -5.61 -3.56
N ASN A 10 -15.51 -6.42 -2.64
CA ASN A 10 -14.37 -7.33 -2.86
C ASN A 10 -13.06 -6.66 -3.31
N PHE A 11 -12.91 -5.35 -3.11
CA PHE A 11 -11.66 -4.63 -3.38
C PHE A 11 -11.22 -3.85 -2.13
N PRO A 12 -9.92 -3.80 -1.80
CA PRO A 12 -9.45 -3.03 -0.64
C PRO A 12 -9.75 -1.53 -0.75
N GLU A 13 -10.06 -0.87 0.37
CA GLU A 13 -10.24 0.59 0.42
C GLU A 13 -8.95 1.35 0.05
N PHE A 14 -7.78 0.74 0.28
CA PHE A 14 -6.50 1.30 -0.14
C PHE A 14 -5.55 0.20 -0.61
N VAL A 15 -4.85 0.46 -1.71
CA VAL A 15 -3.80 -0.39 -2.27
C VAL A 15 -2.61 0.47 -2.66
N ALA A 16 -1.41 0.02 -2.29
CA ALA A 16 -0.16 0.60 -2.76
C ALA A 16 0.70 -0.47 -3.44
N VAL A 17 1.23 -0.12 -4.61
CA VAL A 17 2.07 -0.99 -5.43
C VAL A 17 3.34 -0.24 -5.85
N GLY A 18 4.50 -0.74 -5.44
CA GLY A 18 5.81 -0.33 -5.95
C GLY A 18 6.17 -1.04 -7.24
N MET A 19 6.71 -0.30 -8.22
CA MET A 19 7.11 -0.82 -9.52
C MET A 19 8.52 -0.35 -9.88
N VAL A 20 9.32 -1.23 -10.48
CA VAL A 20 10.61 -0.91 -11.11
C VAL A 20 10.62 -1.59 -12.49
N ASP A 21 10.88 -0.83 -13.54
CA ASP A 21 10.91 -1.33 -14.94
C ASP A 21 9.70 -2.18 -15.34
N GLY A 22 8.51 -1.78 -14.89
CA GLY A 22 7.25 -2.50 -15.18
C GLY A 22 7.03 -3.77 -14.35
N VAL A 23 7.94 -4.11 -13.44
CA VAL A 23 7.81 -5.24 -12.51
C VAL A 23 7.35 -4.77 -11.15
N GLN A 24 6.36 -5.46 -10.56
CA GLN A 24 5.91 -5.19 -9.19
C GLN A 24 6.94 -5.66 -8.17
N ILE A 25 7.39 -4.74 -7.31
CA ILE A 25 8.44 -5.00 -6.32
C ILE A 25 7.93 -5.14 -4.89
N ASP A 26 6.80 -4.51 -4.58
CA ASP A 26 6.13 -4.59 -3.29
C ASP A 26 4.61 -4.45 -3.45
N HIS A 27 3.90 -4.75 -2.36
CA HIS A 27 2.46 -4.61 -2.26
C HIS A 27 2.06 -4.26 -0.84
N TYR A 28 1.01 -3.45 -0.73
CA TYR A 28 0.25 -3.20 0.49
C TYR A 28 -1.23 -3.10 0.11
N ASP A 29 -2.10 -3.62 0.96
CA ASP A 29 -3.53 -3.35 0.89
C ASP A 29 -4.13 -3.15 2.28
N SER A 30 -5.27 -2.48 2.34
CA SER A 30 -5.94 -2.13 3.60
C SER A 30 -6.49 -3.31 4.38
N ASN A 31 -6.55 -4.49 3.79
CA ASN A 31 -7.02 -5.71 4.47
C ASN A 31 -5.86 -6.39 5.21
N SER A 32 -4.71 -6.52 4.55
CA SER A 32 -3.50 -7.11 5.14
C SER A 32 -2.73 -6.12 6.01
N GLN A 33 -2.83 -4.82 5.71
CA GLN A 33 -2.17 -3.71 6.40
C GLN A 33 -0.66 -3.91 6.58
N ARG A 34 -0.02 -4.59 5.63
CA ARG A 34 1.40 -4.91 5.66
C ARG A 34 2.03 -4.66 4.31
N ALA A 35 3.15 -3.92 4.30
CA ALA A 35 3.98 -3.81 3.12
C ALA A 35 4.81 -5.08 2.99
N VAL A 36 4.70 -5.77 1.86
CA VAL A 36 5.42 -7.03 1.61
C VAL A 36 6.20 -6.98 0.30
N PRO A 37 7.43 -7.52 0.26
CA PRO A 37 8.15 -7.67 -0.99
C PRO A 37 7.42 -8.64 -1.92
N LYS A 38 7.51 -8.39 -3.22
CA LYS A 38 7.01 -9.28 -4.28
C LYS A 38 8.12 -9.90 -5.13
N GLN A 39 9.36 -9.49 -4.91
CA GLN A 39 10.54 -10.00 -5.62
C GLN A 39 11.61 -10.46 -4.63
N ASP A 40 12.26 -11.59 -4.94
CA ASP A 40 13.31 -12.17 -4.10
C ASP A 40 14.48 -11.22 -3.85
N TRP A 41 14.87 -10.48 -4.90
CA TRP A 41 15.97 -9.53 -4.79
C TRP A 41 15.63 -8.38 -3.85
N MET A 42 14.35 -7.99 -3.76
CA MET A 42 13.92 -6.91 -2.87
C MET A 42 14.00 -7.40 -1.42
N ASN A 43 13.53 -8.62 -1.15
CA ASN A 43 13.65 -9.23 0.18
C ASN A 43 15.12 -9.45 0.59
N LYS A 44 16.02 -9.80 -0.34
CA LYS A 44 17.46 -9.99 -0.05
C LYS A 44 18.22 -8.69 0.18
N ARG A 45 17.72 -7.56 -0.33
CA ARG A 45 18.38 -6.24 -0.26
C ARG A 45 17.83 -5.34 0.83
N THR A 46 16.73 -5.72 1.47
CA THR A 46 16.06 -4.95 2.52
C THR A 46 15.96 -5.74 3.80
N ASP A 47 15.66 -5.06 4.90
CA ASP A 47 15.52 -5.65 6.22
C ASP A 47 14.11 -5.46 6.79
N THR A 48 13.85 -6.08 7.94
CA THR A 48 12.55 -5.96 8.62
C THR A 48 12.22 -4.52 8.97
N GLN A 49 13.21 -3.71 9.39
CA GLN A 49 12.99 -2.31 9.76
C GLN A 49 12.52 -1.47 8.57
N TYR A 50 13.06 -1.72 7.38
CA TYR A 50 12.61 -1.10 6.14
C TYR A 50 11.12 -1.42 5.88
N TRP A 51 10.71 -2.68 6.01
CA TRP A 51 9.31 -3.08 5.79
C TRP A 51 8.37 -2.55 6.87
N ASP A 52 8.81 -2.49 8.12
CA ASP A 52 8.04 -1.89 9.22
C ASP A 52 7.82 -0.40 9.00
N ARG A 53 8.87 0.32 8.59
CA ARG A 53 8.77 1.74 8.25
C ARG A 53 7.81 1.97 7.09
N ASN A 54 7.94 1.21 6.00
CA ASN A 54 7.06 1.36 4.84
C ASN A 54 5.62 1.00 5.18
N THR A 55 5.40 -0.04 5.99
CA THR A 55 4.08 -0.39 6.52
C THR A 55 3.46 0.78 7.28
N GLY A 56 4.22 1.43 8.17
CA GLY A 56 3.75 2.60 8.92
C GLY A 56 3.40 3.79 8.01
N ILE A 57 4.23 4.08 7.01
CA ILE A 57 3.97 5.16 6.03
C ILE A 57 2.69 4.88 5.23
N LEU A 58 2.48 3.64 4.79
CA LEU A 58 1.33 3.26 4.01
C LEU A 58 0.05 3.20 4.86
N LEU A 59 0.15 2.86 6.14
CA LEU A 59 -0.97 2.96 7.08
C LEU A 59 -1.42 4.42 7.26
N VAL A 60 -0.48 5.36 7.42
CA VAL A 60 -0.81 6.80 7.48
C VAL A 60 -1.46 7.25 6.17
N SER A 61 -0.88 6.86 5.03
CA SER A 61 -1.42 7.19 3.70
C SER A 61 -2.85 6.68 3.53
N GLN A 62 -3.12 5.43 3.91
CA GLN A 62 -4.47 4.85 3.90
C GLN A 62 -5.47 5.70 4.69
N GLN A 63 -5.12 6.15 5.90
CA GLN A 63 -6.02 6.98 6.71
C GLN A 63 -6.26 8.35 6.07
N THR A 64 -5.23 8.96 5.51
CA THR A 64 -5.35 10.23 4.77
C THR A 64 -6.30 10.08 3.58
N PHE A 65 -6.10 9.07 2.73
CA PHE A 65 -6.96 8.84 1.57
C PHE A 65 -8.42 8.54 1.95
N LYS A 66 -8.64 7.86 3.08
CA LYS A 66 -10.00 7.63 3.60
C LYS A 66 -10.69 8.94 3.97
N ILE A 67 -9.99 9.87 4.61
CA ILE A 67 -10.51 11.20 4.94
C ILE A 67 -10.74 12.02 3.67
N ASP A 68 -9.80 11.99 2.74
CA ASP A 68 -9.88 12.74 1.49
C ASP A 68 -11.06 12.28 0.63
N ILE A 69 -11.27 10.97 0.46
CA ILE A 69 -12.44 10.45 -0.27
C ILE A 69 -13.75 10.89 0.38
N ASN A 70 -13.85 10.84 1.71
CA ASN A 70 -15.06 11.28 2.40
C ASN A 70 -15.31 12.79 2.20
N THR A 71 -14.24 13.58 2.13
CA THR A 71 -14.31 15.03 1.86
C THR A 71 -14.71 15.31 0.42
N LEU A 72 -14.13 14.59 -0.55
CA LEU A 72 -14.42 14.74 -1.98
C LEU A 72 -15.80 14.23 -2.38
N LYS A 73 -16.41 13.36 -1.57
CA LYS A 73 -17.79 12.88 -1.75
C LYS A 73 -18.86 13.89 -1.32
N GLN A 74 -18.49 14.92 -0.54
CA GLN A 74 -19.41 15.99 -0.13
C GLN A 74 -19.73 16.92 -1.29
#